data_AF-A0A0Q4EWJ6-F1
#
_entry.id   AF-A0A0Q4EWJ6-F1
#
_cell.length_a   1.000
_cell.length_b   1.000
_cell.length_c   1.000
_cell.angle_alpha   90.00
_cell.angle_beta   90.00
_cell.angle_gamma   90.00
#
_symmetry.space_group_name_H-M   'P 1'
#
loop_
_entity.id
_entity.type
_entity.pdbx_description
1 polymer ?
#
loop_
_entity_poly.entity_id
_entity_poly.type
_entity_poly.pdbx_seq_one_letter_code
_entity_poly.pdbx_strand_id
1 'polypeptide(L)'
;MNTQTRPNRLHPAPSPKIATKTAMPGSKAAIHDPRWPVVTAALAALRDDGRHAVRIVDADCGAGSFLLQAVHHARSLGFTAIEGRGVDGSPTLIGRARAAASRCTNLAIGTTFEVADMVTALREEHDLPADLVICHGMAKDRRPEVASALGNAARIVIGDDVTWHAVGTEA
;
A
#
# COMPACT_ATOMS: atom_id res chain seq x y z
N MET A 1 41.55 50.57 -35.75
CA MET A 1 40.51 50.57 -36.80
C MET A 1 40.20 49.11 -37.11
N ASN A 2 39.49 48.37 -36.25
CA ASN A 2 38.06 48.39 -35.83
C ASN A 2 37.39 47.15 -36.47
N THR A 3 37.44 45.96 -35.84
CA THR A 3 36.45 45.38 -34.90
C THR A 3 34.99 45.47 -35.34
N GLN A 4 34.41 44.34 -35.76
CA GLN A 4 32.98 44.09 -35.61
C GLN A 4 32.69 42.58 -35.46
N THR A 5 32.75 42.12 -34.23
CA THR A 5 32.17 40.87 -33.72
C THR A 5 30.64 40.95 -33.76
N ARG A 6 29.94 39.92 -34.27
CA ARG A 6 28.50 39.66 -34.05
C ARG A 6 28.17 38.15 -34.23
N PRO A 7 27.10 37.64 -33.58
CA PRO A 7 27.29 36.64 -32.53
C PRO A 7 26.73 35.24 -32.79
N ASN A 8 27.25 34.33 -31.98
CA ASN A 8 26.83 32.97 -31.66
C ASN A 8 25.30 32.81 -31.56
N ARG A 9 24.69 32.03 -32.45
CA ARG A 9 23.27 31.65 -32.36
C ARG A 9 23.20 30.25 -31.76
N LEU A 10 23.14 30.19 -30.42
CA LEU A 10 22.81 28.99 -29.66
C LEU A 10 21.41 28.53 -30.06
N HIS A 11 21.32 27.33 -30.63
CA HIS A 11 20.05 26.62 -30.76
C HIS A 11 19.51 26.30 -29.36
N PRO A 12 18.25 26.60 -29.03
CA PRO A 12 17.67 26.12 -27.79
C PRO A 12 17.51 24.60 -27.89
N ALA A 13 18.14 23.87 -26.97
CA ALA A 13 17.91 22.45 -26.76
C ALA A 13 16.41 22.21 -26.48
N PRO A 14 15.81 21.12 -26.99
CA PRO A 14 14.44 20.79 -26.66
C PRO A 14 14.33 20.54 -25.15
N SER A 15 13.47 21.31 -24.48
CA SER A 15 13.13 21.09 -23.08
C SER A 15 12.63 19.66 -22.87
N PRO A 16 13.06 18.95 -21.81
CA PRO A 16 12.55 17.62 -21.53
C PRO A 16 11.05 17.73 -21.24
N LYS A 17 10.24 17.09 -22.10
CA LYS A 17 8.81 16.93 -21.87
C LYS A 17 8.66 16.10 -20.60
N ILE A 18 8.26 16.73 -19.51
CA ILE A 18 7.87 16.06 -18.27
C ILE A 18 6.77 15.07 -18.66
N ALA A 19 7.11 13.78 -18.60
CA ALA A 19 6.20 12.70 -18.94
C ALA A 19 4.99 12.79 -18.00
N THR A 20 3.86 13.14 -18.60
CA THR A 20 2.53 13.13 -18.02
C THR A 20 2.27 11.80 -17.31
N LYS A 21 2.02 11.89 -16.00
CA LYS A 21 1.28 10.96 -15.13
C LYS A 21 1.03 9.60 -15.77
N THR A 22 1.97 8.67 -15.60
CA THR A 22 1.69 7.25 -15.81
C THR A 22 0.59 6.88 -14.82
N ALA A 23 -0.66 6.89 -15.29
CA ALA A 23 -1.75 6.28 -14.57
C ALA A 23 -1.36 4.82 -14.41
N MET A 24 -0.96 4.47 -13.19
CA MET A 24 -0.90 3.09 -12.75
C MET A 24 -2.25 2.47 -13.12
N PRO A 25 -2.29 1.38 -13.90
CA PRO A 25 -3.52 0.64 -14.05
C PRO A 25 -3.80 0.03 -12.68
N GLY A 26 -4.53 0.76 -11.83
CA GLY A 26 -5.30 0.16 -10.77
C GLY A 26 -6.19 -0.85 -11.47
N SER A 27 -5.94 -2.13 -11.22
CA SER A 27 -6.81 -3.17 -11.74
C SER A 27 -8.23 -2.80 -11.32
N LYS A 28 -9.17 -2.73 -12.27
CA LYS A 28 -10.59 -2.48 -11.99
C LYS A 28 -11.08 -3.35 -10.82
N ALA A 29 -10.46 -4.51 -10.61
CA ALA A 29 -10.67 -5.41 -9.49
C ALA A 29 -10.59 -4.74 -8.10
N ALA A 30 -9.62 -3.86 -7.82
CA ALA A 30 -9.45 -3.32 -6.47
C ALA A 30 -10.56 -2.34 -6.05
N ILE A 31 -11.03 -1.49 -6.97
CA ILE A 31 -12.14 -0.56 -6.68
C ILE A 31 -13.51 -1.26 -6.56
N HIS A 32 -13.61 -2.48 -7.10
CA HIS A 32 -14.80 -3.32 -6.99
C HIS A 32 -14.71 -4.29 -5.81
N ASP A 33 -13.58 -4.32 -5.10
CA ASP A 33 -13.45 -5.08 -3.87
C ASP A 33 -14.34 -4.46 -2.79
N PRO A 34 -15.19 -5.24 -2.11
CA PRO A 34 -16.12 -4.73 -1.10
C PRO A 34 -15.43 -4.04 0.08
N ARG A 35 -14.14 -4.32 0.32
CA ARG A 35 -13.33 -3.71 1.37
C ARG A 35 -12.77 -2.34 0.96
N TRP A 36 -12.79 -2.00 -0.32
CA TRP A 36 -12.20 -0.76 -0.81
C TRP A 36 -12.78 0.49 -0.14
N PRO A 37 -14.11 0.69 -0.03
CA PRO A 37 -14.67 1.84 0.68
C PRO A 37 -14.19 1.92 2.13
N VAL A 38 -14.08 0.78 2.80
CA VAL A 38 -13.61 0.66 4.18
C VAL A 38 -12.14 1.10 4.29
N VAL A 39 -11.26 0.58 3.44
CA VAL A 39 -9.84 0.99 3.40
C VAL A 39 -9.70 2.49 3.13
N THR A 40 -10.43 3.04 2.17
CA THR A 40 -10.33 4.47 1.83
C THR A 40 -10.77 5.38 2.98
N ALA A 41 -11.86 5.03 3.66
CA ALA A 41 -12.32 5.77 4.83
C ALA A 41 -11.33 5.65 6.00
N ALA A 42 -10.64 4.52 6.15
CA ALA A 42 -9.72 4.29 7.26
C ALA A 42 -8.49 5.18 7.11
N LEU A 43 -7.96 5.22 5.89
CA LEU A 43 -6.84 6.06 5.53
C LEU A 43 -7.19 7.54 5.63
N ALA A 44 -8.40 7.94 5.23
CA ALA A 44 -8.88 9.31 5.40
C ALA A 44 -8.96 9.70 6.89
N ALA A 45 -9.57 8.87 7.73
CA ALA A 45 -9.67 9.12 9.16
C ALA A 45 -8.29 9.26 9.82
N LEU A 46 -7.35 8.35 9.54
CA LEU A 46 -5.98 8.46 10.04
C LEU A 46 -5.31 9.77 9.59
N ARG A 47 -5.58 10.20 8.35
CA ARG A 47 -5.02 11.44 7.83
C ARG A 47 -5.62 12.68 8.51
N ASP A 48 -6.92 12.67 8.73
CA ASP A 48 -7.66 13.73 9.42
C ASP A 48 -7.21 13.85 10.89
N ASP A 49 -6.84 12.74 11.52
CA ASP A 49 -6.19 12.69 12.84
C ASP A 49 -4.74 13.20 12.84
N GLY A 50 -4.25 13.71 11.70
CA GLY A 50 -2.92 14.31 11.56
C GLY A 50 -1.79 13.31 11.33
N ARG A 51 -2.08 12.03 11.07
CA ARG A 51 -1.03 11.05 10.73
C ARG A 51 -0.37 11.41 9.40
N HIS A 52 0.96 11.40 9.38
CA HIS A 52 1.76 11.57 8.17
C HIS A 52 2.40 10.27 7.68
N ALA A 53 2.41 9.24 8.53
CA ALA A 53 2.88 7.91 8.23
C ALA A 53 1.78 6.86 8.40
N VAL A 54 1.79 5.83 7.57
CA VAL A 54 0.86 4.70 7.67
C VAL A 54 1.54 3.39 7.30
N ARG A 55 1.26 2.34 8.07
CA ARG A 55 1.67 0.97 7.77
C ARG A 55 0.49 0.07 7.51
N ILE A 56 0.50 -0.60 6.36
CA ILE A 56 -0.59 -1.43 5.84
C ILE A 56 -0.05 -2.85 5.62
N VAL A 57 -0.69 -3.83 6.22
CA VAL A 57 -0.40 -5.26 6.02
C VAL A 57 -1.54 -5.89 5.23
N ASP A 58 -1.23 -6.67 4.20
CA ASP A 58 -2.19 -7.47 3.43
C ASP A 58 -1.82 -8.95 3.61
N ALA A 59 -2.60 -9.67 4.41
CA ALA A 59 -2.25 -10.98 4.97
C ALA A 59 -2.60 -12.18 4.06
N ASP A 60 -3.13 -11.91 2.86
CA ASP A 60 -3.38 -12.89 1.79
C ASP A 60 -3.37 -12.14 0.44
N CYS A 61 -2.26 -11.45 0.17
CA CYS A 61 -2.20 -10.35 -0.79
C CYS A 61 -2.30 -10.76 -2.26
N GLY A 62 -2.22 -12.07 -2.57
CA GLY A 62 -2.17 -12.57 -3.94
C GLY A 62 -1.05 -11.92 -4.74
N ALA A 63 -1.43 -11.32 -5.88
CA ALA A 63 -0.49 -10.59 -6.74
C ALA A 63 -0.25 -9.14 -6.28
N GLY A 64 -0.62 -8.78 -5.05
CA GLY A 64 -0.36 -7.49 -4.41
C GLY A 64 -1.14 -6.30 -4.98
N SER A 65 -2.08 -6.53 -5.91
CA SER A 65 -2.77 -5.44 -6.61
C SER A 65 -3.61 -4.57 -5.67
N PHE A 66 -4.24 -5.18 -4.66
CA PHE A 66 -5.06 -4.47 -3.69
C PHE A 66 -4.19 -3.60 -2.76
N LEU A 67 -3.16 -4.19 -2.14
CA LEU A 67 -2.18 -3.45 -1.33
C LEU A 67 -1.53 -2.30 -2.11
N LEU A 68 -1.07 -2.53 -3.35
CA LEU A 68 -0.46 -1.48 -4.18
C LEU A 68 -1.44 -0.32 -4.44
N GLN A 69 -2.72 -0.63 -4.66
CA GLN A 69 -3.74 0.40 -4.82
C GLN A 69 -3.96 1.18 -3.51
N ALA A 70 -4.00 0.49 -2.37
CA ALA A 70 -4.17 1.12 -1.06
C ALA A 70 -3.03 2.08 -0.71
N VAL A 71 -1.76 1.66 -0.89
CA VAL A 71 -0.60 2.53 -0.63
C VAL A 71 -0.55 3.74 -1.56
N HIS A 72 -0.95 3.58 -2.83
CA HIS A 72 -1.07 4.72 -3.75
C HIS A 72 -2.20 5.68 -3.36
N HIS A 73 -3.31 5.16 -2.86
CA HIS A 73 -4.39 6.00 -2.34
C HIS A 73 -3.98 6.75 -1.07
N ALA A 74 -3.29 6.09 -0.13
CA ALA A 74 -2.67 6.77 1.01
C ALA A 74 -1.77 7.92 0.54
N ARG A 75 -0.94 7.69 -0.50
CA ARG A 75 -0.13 8.78 -1.04
C ARG A 75 -0.97 9.93 -1.60
N SER A 76 -2.09 9.64 -2.25
CA SER A 76 -3.01 10.66 -2.77
C SER A 76 -3.69 11.49 -1.67
N LEU A 77 -3.85 10.93 -0.46
CA LEU A 77 -4.34 11.63 0.73
C LEU A 77 -3.25 12.48 1.43
N GLY A 78 -2.00 12.37 1.00
CA GLY A 78 -0.89 13.18 1.50
C GLY A 78 -0.01 12.53 2.55
N PHE A 79 -0.15 11.22 2.79
CA PHE A 79 0.84 10.47 3.60
C PHE A 79 2.23 10.59 2.97
N THR A 80 3.25 10.82 3.78
CA THR A 80 4.64 11.08 3.35
C THR A 80 5.59 9.92 3.66
N ALA A 81 5.19 8.99 4.52
CA ALA A 81 5.88 7.73 4.77
C ALA A 81 4.85 6.59 4.76
N ILE A 82 4.91 5.72 3.76
CA ILE A 82 3.93 4.67 3.55
C ILE A 82 4.65 3.35 3.46
N GLU A 83 4.27 2.42 4.32
CA GLU A 83 4.82 1.07 4.34
C GLU A 83 3.71 0.07 4.02
N GLY A 84 3.95 -0.78 3.03
CA GLY A 84 3.07 -1.87 2.66
C GLY A 84 3.79 -3.22 2.80
N ARG A 85 3.23 -4.16 3.57
CA ARG A 85 3.71 -5.55 3.65
C ARG A 85 2.64 -6.47 3.09
N GLY A 86 2.96 -7.21 2.03
CA GLY A 86 2.07 -8.22 1.45
C GLY A 86 2.58 -9.63 1.70
N VAL A 87 1.72 -10.50 2.23
CA VAL A 87 2.03 -11.90 2.52
C VAL A 87 1.08 -12.80 1.75
N ASP A 88 1.59 -13.88 1.18
CA ASP A 88 0.77 -14.90 0.50
C ASP A 88 1.52 -16.23 0.48
N GLY A 89 0.78 -17.35 0.56
CA GLY A 89 1.38 -18.69 0.53
C GLY A 89 1.93 -19.11 -0.83
N SER A 90 1.63 -18.39 -1.91
CA SER A 90 1.99 -18.73 -3.29
C SER A 90 3.25 -17.99 -3.76
N PRO A 91 4.37 -18.70 -3.99
CA PRO A 91 5.59 -18.10 -4.53
C PRO A 91 5.39 -17.44 -5.89
N THR A 92 4.51 -17.98 -6.72
CA THR A 92 4.20 -17.42 -8.04
C THR A 92 3.48 -16.08 -7.93
N LEU A 93 2.51 -15.96 -7.01
CA LEU A 93 1.77 -14.71 -6.82
C LEU A 93 2.66 -13.64 -6.19
N ILE A 94 3.48 -14.00 -5.20
CA ILE A 94 4.47 -13.09 -4.62
C ILE A 94 5.51 -12.64 -5.66
N GLY A 95 5.96 -13.53 -6.55
CA GLY A 95 6.82 -13.14 -7.67
C GLY A 95 6.17 -12.08 -8.56
N ARG A 96 4.87 -12.19 -8.84
CA ARG A 96 4.10 -11.19 -9.60
C ARG A 96 3.93 -9.89 -8.82
N ALA A 97 3.66 -9.96 -7.51
CA ALA A 97 3.51 -8.80 -6.64
C ALA A 97 4.80 -7.97 -6.59
N ARG A 98 5.95 -8.61 -6.39
CA ARG A 98 7.27 -7.97 -6.44
C ARG A 98 7.54 -7.32 -7.78
N ALA A 99 7.24 -8.02 -8.87
CA ALA A 99 7.39 -7.47 -10.22
C ALA A 99 6.46 -6.27 -10.47
N ALA A 100 5.26 -6.24 -9.87
CA ALA A 100 4.36 -5.10 -9.93
C ALA A 100 4.90 -3.92 -9.14
N ALA A 101 5.33 -4.14 -7.90
CA ALA A 101 5.90 -3.12 -7.04
C ALA A 101 7.14 -2.44 -7.65
N SER A 102 8.02 -3.20 -8.32
CA SER A 102 9.22 -2.64 -8.96
C SER A 102 8.93 -1.67 -10.11
N ARG A 103 7.72 -1.73 -10.70
CA ARG A 103 7.27 -0.79 -11.73
C ARG A 103 6.71 0.51 -11.14
N CYS A 104 6.50 0.56 -9.83
CA CYS A 104 5.84 1.65 -9.11
C CYS A 104 6.85 2.37 -8.22
N THR A 105 7.72 3.18 -8.81
CA THR A 105 8.73 3.91 -8.02
C THR A 105 8.14 5.20 -7.46
N ASN A 106 7.93 5.23 -6.14
CA ASN A 106 7.60 6.42 -5.38
C ASN A 106 8.38 6.42 -4.07
N LEU A 107 9.20 7.45 -3.84
CA LEU A 107 10.09 7.50 -2.67
C LEU A 107 9.36 7.52 -1.32
N ALA A 108 8.10 7.94 -1.30
CA ALA A 108 7.27 7.91 -0.09
C ALA A 108 6.68 6.53 0.22
N ILE A 109 6.82 5.56 -0.69
CA ILE A 109 6.18 4.25 -0.61
C ILE A 109 7.28 3.17 -0.58
N GLY A 110 7.40 2.50 0.56
CA GLY A 110 8.13 1.25 0.70
C GLY A 110 7.16 0.07 0.69
N THR A 111 7.36 -0.91 -0.19
CA THR A 111 6.58 -2.14 -0.16
C THR A 111 7.45 -3.39 -0.14
N THR A 112 7.10 -4.34 0.70
CA THR A 112 7.69 -5.68 0.76
C THR A 112 6.63 -6.73 0.46
N PHE A 113 7.05 -7.81 -0.20
CA PHE A 113 6.19 -8.94 -0.51
C PHE A 113 6.93 -10.23 -0.21
N GLU A 114 6.30 -11.15 0.50
CA GLU A 114 6.94 -12.35 1.02
C GLU A 114 6.03 -13.58 0.96
N VAL A 115 6.69 -14.73 0.83
CA VAL A 115 6.02 -16.02 0.92
C VAL A 115 6.09 -16.44 2.37
N ALA A 116 4.95 -16.44 3.06
CA ALA A 116 4.87 -16.89 4.44
C ALA A 116 3.48 -17.45 4.74
N ASP A 117 3.39 -18.21 5.84
CA ASP A 117 2.11 -18.54 6.45
C ASP A 117 1.48 -17.29 7.08
N MET A 118 0.19 -17.08 6.81
CA MET A 118 -0.55 -15.90 7.24
C MET A 118 -0.51 -15.70 8.76
N VAL A 119 -0.78 -16.76 9.54
CA VAL A 119 -0.83 -16.67 11.01
C VAL A 119 0.54 -16.34 11.58
N THR A 120 1.58 -16.94 11.02
CA THR A 120 2.97 -16.67 11.40
C THR A 120 3.33 -15.21 11.14
N ALA A 121 3.05 -14.69 9.93
CA ALA A 121 3.35 -13.30 9.60
C ALA A 121 2.57 -12.30 10.46
N LEU A 122 1.30 -12.57 10.76
CA LEU A 122 0.50 -11.73 11.65
C LEU A 122 1.06 -11.68 13.07
N ARG A 123 1.59 -12.81 13.58
CA ARG A 123 2.23 -12.83 14.90
C ARG A 123 3.50 -11.98 14.97
N GLU A 124 4.23 -11.85 13.87
CA GLU A 124 5.41 -10.97 13.81
C GLU A 124 5.06 -9.50 13.92
N GLU A 125 3.83 -9.10 13.57
CA GLU A 125 3.33 -7.73 13.75
C GLU A 125 2.89 -7.44 15.19
N HIS A 126 2.90 -8.41 16.11
CA HIS A 126 2.44 -8.22 17.48
C HIS A 126 3.22 -7.12 18.23
N ASP A 127 4.55 -7.10 18.10
CA ASP A 127 5.41 -6.19 18.86
C ASP A 127 5.36 -4.74 18.34
N LEU A 128 5.05 -4.60 17.05
CA LEU A 128 4.80 -3.33 16.42
C LEU A 128 3.57 -3.51 15.55
N PRO A 129 2.33 -3.25 16.03
CA PRO A 129 1.13 -3.45 15.24
C PRO A 129 1.03 -2.48 14.06
N ALA A 130 0.42 -2.94 12.96
CA ALA A 130 0.15 -2.13 11.78
C ALA A 130 -1.00 -1.16 12.05
N ASP A 131 -1.10 -0.11 11.23
CA ASP A 131 -2.28 0.75 11.31
C ASP A 131 -3.50 0.03 10.73
N LEU A 132 -3.29 -0.66 9.62
CA LEU A 132 -4.32 -1.45 8.94
C LEU A 132 -3.78 -2.85 8.64
N VAL A 133 -4.57 -3.87 8.98
CA VAL A 133 -4.45 -5.20 8.38
C VAL A 133 -5.67 -5.44 7.48
N ILE A 134 -5.40 -5.79 6.24
CA ILE A 134 -6.36 -6.27 5.25
C ILE A 134 -6.22 -7.79 5.22
N CYS A 135 -7.33 -8.51 5.41
CA CYS A 135 -7.33 -9.96 5.35
C CYS A 135 -8.45 -10.45 4.43
N HIS A 136 -8.12 -11.40 3.55
CA HIS A 136 -9.10 -12.13 2.77
C HIS A 136 -9.56 -13.38 3.53
N GLY A 137 -10.78 -13.84 3.27
CA GLY A 137 -11.26 -15.14 3.73
C GLY A 137 -11.51 -15.24 5.24
N MET A 138 -11.59 -14.13 5.97
CA MET A 138 -11.85 -14.06 7.41
C MET A 138 -13.02 -14.93 7.88
N ALA A 139 -14.14 -14.92 7.15
CA ALA A 139 -15.30 -15.74 7.47
C ALA A 139 -15.04 -17.25 7.40
N LYS A 140 -14.04 -17.68 6.61
CA LYS A 140 -13.73 -19.08 6.33
C LYS A 140 -12.77 -19.69 7.35
N ASP A 141 -11.92 -18.88 8.00
CA ASP A 141 -10.97 -19.35 9.01
C ASP A 141 -11.28 -18.75 10.39
N ARG A 142 -12.21 -19.39 11.10
CA ARG A 142 -12.70 -18.96 12.42
C ARG A 142 -11.88 -19.51 13.59
N ARG A 143 -10.67 -20.02 13.34
CA ARG A 143 -9.86 -20.59 14.42
C ARG A 143 -9.46 -19.47 15.39
N PRO A 144 -9.56 -19.67 16.72
CA PRO A 144 -9.26 -18.63 17.71
C PRO A 144 -7.86 -18.02 17.56
N GLU A 145 -6.87 -18.81 17.15
CA GLU A 145 -5.51 -18.32 16.93
C GLU A 145 -5.40 -17.30 15.81
N VAL A 146 -6.25 -17.38 14.79
CA VAL A 146 -6.29 -16.44 13.66
C VAL A 146 -6.89 -15.12 14.13
N ALA A 147 -8.02 -15.18 14.84
CA ALA A 147 -8.66 -13.99 15.40
C ALA A 147 -7.74 -13.26 16.39
N SER A 148 -7.05 -14.01 17.25
CA SER A 148 -6.06 -13.46 18.19
C SER A 148 -4.88 -12.82 17.47
N ALA A 149 -4.31 -13.49 16.46
CA ALA A 149 -3.19 -12.94 15.69
C ALA A 149 -3.58 -11.64 14.97
N LEU A 150 -4.77 -11.57 14.38
CA LEU A 150 -5.27 -10.37 13.69
C LEU A 150 -5.52 -9.21 14.63
N GLY A 151 -6.16 -9.48 15.79
CA GLY A 151 -6.39 -8.46 16.81
C GLY A 151 -5.09 -7.82 17.27
N ASN A 152 -4.04 -8.62 17.44
CA ASN A 152 -2.75 -8.09 17.89
C ASN A 152 -1.91 -7.47 16.76
N ALA A 153 -2.15 -7.85 15.50
CA ALA A 153 -1.36 -7.40 14.36
C ALA A 153 -1.69 -5.98 13.89
N ALA A 154 -2.85 -5.41 14.26
CA ALA A 154 -3.22 -4.06 13.81
C ALA A 154 -4.17 -3.31 14.73
N ARG A 155 -4.17 -1.98 14.58
CA ARG A 155 -5.17 -1.07 15.15
C ARG A 155 -6.54 -1.26 14.50
N ILE A 156 -6.56 -1.46 13.18
CA ILE A 156 -7.77 -1.63 12.37
C ILE A 156 -7.62 -2.91 11.55
N VAL A 157 -8.58 -3.83 11.70
CA VAL A 157 -8.67 -5.04 10.88
C VAL A 157 -9.84 -4.90 9.90
N ILE A 158 -9.56 -5.16 8.63
CA ILE A 158 -10.51 -5.06 7.52
C ILE A 158 -10.61 -6.42 6.84
N GLY A 159 -11.74 -7.09 7.02
CA GLY A 159 -12.05 -8.39 6.40
C GLY A 159 -13.12 -8.31 5.32
N ASP A 160 -13.35 -9.43 4.63
CA ASP A 160 -14.36 -9.56 3.56
C ASP A 160 -15.79 -9.25 4.01
N ASP A 161 -16.07 -9.39 5.31
CA ASP A 161 -17.40 -9.28 5.90
C ASP A 161 -17.88 -7.81 6.06
N VAL A 162 -17.14 -6.85 5.46
CA VAL A 162 -17.39 -5.38 5.46
C VAL A 162 -17.60 -4.73 6.83
N THR A 163 -17.30 -5.45 7.92
CA THR A 163 -17.36 -4.91 9.27
C THR A 163 -16.02 -4.32 9.70
N TRP A 164 -16.08 -3.09 10.21
CA TRP A 164 -14.96 -2.46 10.88
C TRP A 164 -14.84 -3.04 12.27
N HIS A 165 -13.70 -3.66 12.54
CA HIS A 165 -13.33 -3.98 13.91
C HIS A 165 -12.15 -3.10 14.28
N ALA A 166 -12.44 -2.00 14.97
CA ALA A 166 -11.42 -1.35 15.78
C ALA A 166 -11.01 -2.37 16.84
N VAL A 167 -9.74 -2.75 16.86
CA VAL A 167 -9.24 -3.54 17.98
C VAL A 167 -9.12 -2.56 19.15
N GLY A 168 -9.89 -2.81 20.20
CA GLY A 168 -9.93 -1.94 21.37
C GLY A 168 -8.54 -1.74 21.96
N THR A 169 -8.07 -0.50 22.00
CA THR A 169 -7.03 -0.06 22.93
C THR A 169 -7.68 0.13 24.30
N GLU A 170 -7.65 -0.91 25.13
CA GLU A 170 -7.74 -0.77 26.58
C GLU A 170 -6.60 -1.56 27.25
N ALA A 171 -5.49 -0.86 27.48
CA ALA A 171 -4.73 -0.82 28.73
C ALA A 171 -3.59 0.20 28.60
#